data_AF-A0AAU8XTZ3-F1
#
_entry.id   AF-A0AAU8XTZ3-F1
#
_cell.length_a   1.000
_cell.length_b   1.000
_cell.length_c   1.000
_cell.angle_alpha   90.00
_cell.angle_beta   90.00
_cell.angle_gamma   90.00
#
_symmetry.space_group_name_H-M   'P 1'
#
loop_
_entity.id
_entity.type
_entity.pdbx_description
1 polymer ?
#
loop_
_entity_poly.entity_id
_entity_poly.type
_entity_poly.pdbx_seq_one_letter_code
_entity_poly.pdbx_strand_id
1 'polypeptide(L)'
;MTKSNDKIIKVDFGNKQKTESIDNGLLDYFGFNEKNKNKTILPTITMPFDLSAKTSIIFEREYFIWMLMDKFKDTKNRNVNKMPLQSVLCYDLNELLEEKQFDLFVPDKIQKCENILFLGNLDVQGIKEFKVLQQQQALKNIRPWISMYEIMIERSQYDKEKSFELKEDISSSELNDFSKYFDPEVANKIKKTMKIDKKGISEKILKLDDFA
;
A
#
# COMPACT_ATOMS: atom_id res chain seq x y z
N MET A 1 29.34 27.62 4.30
CA MET A 1 28.30 27.10 5.22
C MET A 1 26.95 27.43 4.63
N THR A 2 26.39 26.54 3.79
CA THR A 2 25.07 26.70 3.18
C THR A 2 24.01 26.17 4.14
N LYS A 3 23.10 27.04 4.58
CA LYS A 3 21.95 26.70 5.42
C LYS A 3 20.98 25.84 4.60
N SER A 4 20.67 24.64 5.10
CA SER A 4 19.58 23.80 4.57
C SER A 4 18.26 24.55 4.78
N ASN A 5 17.62 24.95 3.69
CA ASN A 5 16.23 25.42 3.72
C ASN A 5 15.33 24.18 3.65
N ASP A 6 15.12 23.53 4.80
CA ASP A 6 14.06 22.54 4.94
C ASP A 6 12.72 23.27 4.81
N LYS A 7 12.18 23.34 3.58
CA LYS A 7 10.81 23.79 3.33
C LYS A 7 9.87 22.76 3.96
N ILE A 8 9.40 23.05 5.17
CA ILE A 8 8.25 22.38 5.77
C ILE A 8 7.02 22.78 4.95
N ILE A 9 6.55 21.90 4.07
CA ILE A 9 5.28 22.08 3.36
C ILE A 9 4.17 21.70 4.35
N LYS A 10 3.47 22.71 4.87
CA LYS A 10 2.21 22.51 5.60
C LYS A 10 1.09 22.34 4.58
N VAL A 11 0.49 21.15 4.52
CA VAL A 11 -0.74 20.92 3.77
C VAL A 11 -1.90 21.20 4.72
N ASP A 12 -2.70 22.21 4.41
CA ASP A 12 -3.87 22.62 5.20
C ASP A 12 -5.10 21.80 4.75
N PHE A 13 -5.67 21.01 5.65
CA PHE A 13 -6.81 20.11 5.36
C PHE A 13 -8.16 20.80 5.61
N GLY A 14 -8.28 22.05 5.16
CA GLY A 14 -9.51 22.83 5.24
C GLY A 14 -10.53 22.45 4.18
N ASN A 15 -11.61 21.80 4.60
CA ASN A 15 -12.94 21.69 3.97
C ASN A 15 -13.06 21.57 2.43
N LYS A 16 -13.45 20.36 2.00
CA LYS A 16 -14.29 20.03 0.82
C LYS A 16 -14.04 20.86 -0.45
N GLN A 17 -13.33 20.27 -1.39
CA GLN A 17 -13.89 20.04 -2.73
C GLN A 17 -13.18 18.86 -3.41
N LYS A 18 -13.99 17.96 -3.97
CA LYS A 18 -13.58 16.86 -4.84
C LYS A 18 -12.91 17.43 -6.10
N THR A 19 -12.00 16.61 -6.62
CA THR A 19 -11.42 16.60 -7.98
C THR A 19 -10.36 17.65 -8.32
N GLU A 20 -9.25 17.11 -8.85
CA GLU A 20 -8.28 17.73 -9.74
C GLU A 20 -7.28 18.72 -9.14
N SER A 21 -6.25 18.18 -8.49
CA SER A 21 -4.92 18.15 -9.11
C SER A 21 -3.99 17.39 -8.19
N ILE A 22 -3.26 16.42 -8.74
CA ILE A 22 -1.99 16.05 -8.12
C ILE A 22 -1.16 17.33 -8.23
N ASP A 23 -1.00 18.02 -7.10
CA ASP A 23 -0.29 19.29 -7.03
C ASP A 23 1.09 19.08 -7.65
N ASN A 24 1.42 19.75 -8.77
CA ASN A 24 2.66 19.49 -9.51
C ASN A 24 3.90 19.66 -8.62
N GLY A 25 3.80 20.46 -7.54
CA GLY A 25 4.84 20.60 -6.54
C GLY A 25 5.14 19.32 -5.72
N LEU A 26 4.17 18.43 -5.54
CA LEU A 26 4.38 17.11 -4.92
C LEU A 26 5.10 16.14 -5.87
N LEU A 27 4.76 16.17 -7.16
CA LEU A 27 5.43 15.36 -8.19
C LEU A 27 6.87 15.81 -8.41
N ASP A 28 7.11 17.11 -8.51
CA ASP A 28 8.46 17.70 -8.59
C ASP A 28 9.28 17.38 -7.32
N TYR A 29 8.65 17.44 -6.13
CA TYR A 29 9.29 17.04 -4.87
C TYR A 29 9.74 15.58 -4.84
N PHE A 30 9.02 14.72 -5.57
CA PHE A 30 9.31 13.30 -5.69
C PHE A 30 10.13 12.93 -6.94
N GLY A 31 10.57 13.92 -7.74
CA GLY A 31 11.48 13.74 -8.87
C GLY A 31 10.80 13.38 -10.20
N PHE A 32 9.51 13.69 -10.37
CA PHE A 32 8.80 13.40 -11.61
C PHE A 32 9.33 14.25 -12.79
N ASN A 33 9.53 13.61 -13.95
CA ASN A 33 9.91 14.27 -15.20
C ASN A 33 8.83 14.02 -16.25
N GLU A 34 8.20 15.09 -16.73
CA GLU A 34 7.01 15.03 -17.60
C GLU A 34 7.22 14.31 -18.94
N LYS A 35 8.47 14.06 -19.36
CA LYS A 35 8.80 13.47 -20.68
C LYS A 35 8.17 12.10 -20.94
N ASN A 36 7.80 11.33 -19.91
CA ASN A 36 7.22 9.98 -20.03
C ASN A 36 5.79 9.84 -19.50
N LYS A 37 5.11 10.95 -19.17
CA LYS A 37 3.80 10.95 -18.47
C LYS A 37 2.76 9.99 -19.06
N ASN A 38 2.71 9.83 -20.38
CA ASN A 38 1.71 8.98 -21.06
C ASN A 38 1.96 7.47 -20.92
N LYS A 39 3.08 7.04 -20.36
CA LYS A 39 3.39 5.64 -20.07
C LYS A 39 3.66 5.41 -18.59
N THR A 40 3.48 6.43 -17.76
CA THR A 40 3.85 6.39 -16.36
C THR A 40 2.61 6.42 -15.50
N ILE A 41 2.35 5.32 -14.79
CA ILE A 41 1.27 5.27 -13.79
C ILE A 41 1.73 6.05 -12.57
N LEU A 42 0.91 7.04 -12.20
CA LEU A 42 1.13 7.87 -11.01
C LEU A 42 0.35 7.30 -9.82
N PRO A 43 0.88 7.43 -8.59
CA PRO A 43 0.07 7.14 -7.41
C PRO A 43 -1.11 8.11 -7.36
N THR A 44 -2.30 7.59 -7.05
CA THR A 44 -3.50 8.41 -6.87
C THR A 44 -3.40 9.27 -5.61
N ILE A 45 -2.69 8.76 -4.60
CA ILE A 45 -2.35 9.50 -3.38
C ILE A 45 -0.94 9.11 -2.92
N THR A 46 -0.18 10.10 -2.52
CA THR A 46 1.11 9.93 -1.85
C THR A 46 1.18 10.89 -0.67
N MET A 47 1.54 10.38 0.50
CA MET A 47 1.66 11.20 1.69
C MET A 47 2.99 10.92 2.42
N PRO A 48 3.84 11.95 2.60
CA PRO A 48 5.06 11.84 3.39
C PRO A 48 4.78 11.90 4.90
N PHE A 49 5.59 11.18 5.67
CA PHE A 49 5.54 11.14 7.14
C PHE A 49 6.84 11.67 7.76
N ASP A 50 7.85 10.82 7.98
CA ASP A 50 9.18 11.18 8.50
C ASP A 50 10.25 10.79 7.49
N LEU A 51 10.86 11.78 6.85
CA LEU A 51 11.84 11.57 5.78
C LEU A 51 13.13 10.87 6.24
N SER A 52 13.36 10.75 7.56
CA SER A 52 14.48 10.01 8.12
C SER A 52 14.16 8.52 8.35
N ALA A 53 12.87 8.17 8.37
CA ALA A 53 12.43 6.79 8.47
C ALA A 53 12.77 6.01 7.19
N LYS A 54 12.80 4.68 7.30
CA LYS A 54 13.21 3.79 6.21
C LYS A 54 12.13 2.81 5.76
N THR A 55 10.88 3.08 6.16
CA THR A 55 9.73 2.22 5.87
C THR A 55 8.69 3.00 5.09
N SER A 56 8.24 2.47 3.95
CA SER A 56 7.08 2.98 3.22
C SER A 56 6.03 1.89 3.07
N ILE A 57 4.76 2.29 2.99
CA ILE A 57 3.65 1.36 2.80
C ILE A 57 2.90 1.75 1.53
N ILE A 58 2.60 0.76 0.70
CA ILE A 58 1.71 0.87 -0.45
C ILE A 58 0.41 0.17 -0.06
N PHE A 59 -0.71 0.89 -0.11
CA PHE A 59 -2.05 0.35 0.08
C PHE A 59 -2.72 0.10 -1.26
N GLU A 60 -3.54 -0.95 -1.36
CA GLU A 60 -4.45 -1.18 -2.49
C GLU A 60 -5.53 -0.08 -2.58
N ARG A 61 -5.94 0.49 -1.44
CA ARG A 61 -7.00 1.50 -1.37
C ARG A 61 -6.61 2.73 -0.58
N GLU A 62 -7.04 3.88 -1.08
CA GLU A 62 -6.80 5.19 -0.47
C GLU A 62 -7.42 5.35 0.93
N TYR A 63 -8.51 4.62 1.22
CA TYR A 63 -9.22 4.79 2.49
C TYR A 63 -8.32 4.55 3.71
N PHE A 64 -7.32 3.67 3.60
CA PHE A 64 -6.37 3.45 4.67
C PHE A 64 -5.48 4.64 4.92
N ILE A 65 -5.10 5.37 3.87
CA ILE A 65 -4.31 6.58 3.99
C ILE A 65 -5.14 7.63 4.73
N TRP A 66 -6.41 7.80 4.37
CA TRP A 66 -7.33 8.69 5.08
C TRP A 66 -7.52 8.30 6.54
N MET A 67 -7.66 7.01 6.82
CA MET A 67 -7.79 6.48 8.19
C MET A 67 -6.52 6.75 9.01
N LEU A 68 -5.33 6.50 8.45
CA LEU A 68 -4.06 6.83 9.10
C LEU A 68 -3.92 8.33 9.33
N MET A 69 -4.32 9.17 8.38
CA MET A 69 -4.31 10.62 8.55
C MET A 69 -5.11 11.05 9.77
N ASP A 70 -6.31 10.51 9.97
CA ASP A 70 -7.13 10.84 11.13
C ASP A 70 -6.43 10.49 12.46
N LYS A 71 -5.69 9.37 12.51
CA LYS A 71 -4.87 9.01 13.67
C LYS A 71 -3.68 9.94 13.90
N PHE A 72 -3.09 10.44 12.82
CA PHE A 72 -1.88 11.26 12.89
C PHE A 72 -2.13 12.77 12.95
N LYS A 73 -3.39 13.21 12.78
CA LYS A 73 -3.77 14.62 12.94
C LYS A 73 -3.39 15.18 14.31
N ASP A 74 -3.52 14.36 15.35
CA ASP A 74 -3.39 14.81 16.75
C ASP A 74 -2.19 14.23 17.50
N THR A 75 -1.40 13.34 16.87
CA THR A 75 -0.28 12.68 17.54
C THR A 75 1.07 13.18 17.00
N LYS A 76 1.97 13.57 17.92
CA LYS A 76 3.40 13.72 17.59
C LYS A 76 4.05 12.39 17.14
N ASN A 77 3.36 11.28 17.36
CA ASN A 77 3.83 9.94 17.09
C ASN A 77 3.33 9.47 15.73
N ARG A 78 4.18 9.57 14.70
CA ARG A 78 3.89 9.14 13.31
C ARG A 78 4.18 7.65 13.07
N ASN A 79 4.13 6.85 14.14
CA ASN A 79 4.41 5.43 14.08
C ASN A 79 3.14 4.64 13.79
N VAL A 80 3.26 3.65 12.90
CA VAL A 80 2.21 2.66 12.66
C VAL A 80 2.75 1.30 13.09
N ASN A 81 2.04 0.59 13.97
CA ASN A 81 2.54 -0.65 14.61
C ASN A 81 3.97 -0.49 15.15
N LYS A 82 4.21 0.64 15.84
CA LYS A 82 5.53 1.04 16.37
C LYS A 82 6.64 1.23 15.32
N MET A 83 6.31 1.20 14.02
CA MET A 83 7.26 1.46 12.94
C MET A 83 7.19 2.93 12.52
N PRO A 84 8.33 3.66 12.48
CA PRO A 84 8.36 4.98 11.91
C PRO A 84 8.14 4.89 10.39
N LEU A 85 7.20 5.66 9.88
CA LEU A 85 6.88 5.69 8.45
C LEU A 85 7.57 6.85 7.76
N GLN A 86 8.10 6.58 6.56
CA GLN A 86 8.62 7.60 5.66
C GLN A 86 7.51 8.14 4.77
N SER A 87 6.69 7.27 4.23
CA SER A 87 5.60 7.63 3.33
C SER A 87 4.56 6.52 3.19
N VAL A 88 3.37 6.89 2.74
CA VAL A 88 2.34 5.97 2.28
C VAL A 88 1.88 6.34 0.87
N LEU A 89 1.49 5.35 0.09
CA LEU A 89 1.07 5.49 -1.30
C LEU A 89 -0.11 4.58 -1.61
N CYS A 90 -0.89 4.97 -2.59
CA CYS A 90 -1.89 4.13 -3.25
C CYS A 90 -1.81 4.39 -4.75
N TYR A 91 -1.92 3.33 -5.54
CA TYR A 91 -2.04 3.41 -7.00
C TYR A 91 -3.46 3.03 -7.40
N ASP A 92 -3.85 3.39 -8.63
CA ASP A 92 -5.10 2.89 -9.19
C ASP A 92 -4.90 1.44 -9.64
N LEU A 93 -5.54 0.52 -8.92
CA LEU A 93 -5.51 -0.91 -9.24
C LEU A 93 -5.98 -1.21 -10.68
N ASN A 94 -7.00 -0.51 -11.17
CA ASN A 94 -7.53 -0.78 -12.51
C ASN A 94 -6.51 -0.36 -13.57
N GLU A 95 -5.89 0.82 -13.39
CA GLU A 95 -4.83 1.29 -14.28
C GLU A 95 -3.62 0.33 -14.29
N LEU A 96 -3.21 -0.16 -13.11
CA LEU A 96 -2.12 -1.14 -12.98
C LEU A 96 -2.40 -2.49 -13.67
N LEU A 97 -3.66 -2.93 -13.70
CA LEU A 97 -4.03 -4.23 -14.26
C LEU A 97 -4.41 -4.16 -15.75
N GLU A 98 -4.83 -3.01 -16.26
CA GLU A 98 -5.18 -2.81 -17.67
C GLU A 98 -3.94 -2.58 -18.55
N GLU A 99 -2.91 -1.92 -18.02
CA GLU A 99 -1.73 -1.54 -18.80
C GLU A 99 -0.72 -2.69 -18.96
N LYS A 100 -0.45 -3.06 -20.23
CA LYS A 100 0.51 -4.14 -20.55
C LYS A 100 1.97 -3.71 -20.45
N GLN A 101 2.25 -2.41 -20.64
CA GLN A 101 3.59 -1.83 -20.59
C GLN A 101 3.50 -0.43 -20.02
N PHE A 102 3.88 -0.29 -18.75
CA PHE A 102 3.92 0.99 -18.07
C PHE A 102 5.20 1.09 -17.23
N ASP A 103 5.65 2.32 -17.02
CA ASP A 103 6.59 2.68 -15.98
C ASP A 103 5.80 3.05 -14.73
N LEU A 104 6.20 2.54 -13.56
CA LEU A 104 5.60 3.00 -12.30
C LEU A 104 6.37 4.20 -11.77
N PHE A 105 5.69 5.33 -11.54
CA PHE A 105 6.32 6.41 -10.80
C PHE A 105 6.39 6.05 -9.32
N VAL A 106 7.60 5.70 -8.88
CA VAL A 106 7.92 5.52 -7.46
C VAL A 106 8.78 6.69 -7.03
N PRO A 107 8.31 7.53 -6.10
CA PRO A 107 9.13 8.61 -5.58
C PRO A 107 10.54 8.19 -5.17
N ASP A 108 11.55 8.99 -5.55
CA ASP A 108 12.97 8.68 -5.33
C ASP A 108 13.32 8.33 -3.87
N LYS A 109 12.59 8.92 -2.92
CA LYS A 109 12.79 8.65 -1.49
C LYS A 109 12.29 7.27 -1.07
N ILE A 110 11.27 6.72 -1.73
CA ILE A 110 10.76 5.37 -1.45
C ILE A 110 11.69 4.31 -2.02
N GLN A 111 12.31 4.59 -3.17
CA GLN A 111 13.32 3.71 -3.75
C GLN A 111 14.52 3.49 -2.82
N LYS A 112 14.71 4.39 -1.84
CA LYS A 112 15.76 4.36 -0.82
C LYS A 112 15.30 3.75 0.51
N CYS A 113 14.02 3.41 0.66
CA CYS A 113 13.52 2.74 1.85
C CYS A 113 14.08 1.32 1.95
N GLU A 114 14.49 0.93 3.15
CA GLU A 114 14.91 -0.44 3.45
C GLU A 114 13.69 -1.39 3.42
N ASN A 115 12.55 -0.91 3.89
CA ASN A 115 11.31 -1.66 3.97
C ASN A 115 10.22 -1.01 3.12
N ILE A 116 9.74 -1.73 2.11
CA ILE A 116 8.56 -1.35 1.34
C ILE A 116 7.51 -2.42 1.58
N LEU A 117 6.41 -2.04 2.22
CA LEU A 117 5.34 -2.95 2.60
C LEU A 117 4.14 -2.74 1.70
N PHE A 118 3.41 -3.82 1.41
CA PHE A 118 2.14 -3.80 0.69
C PHE A 118 1.01 -4.29 1.59
N LEU A 119 -0.13 -3.61 1.56
CA LEU A 119 -1.37 -4.08 2.16
C LEU A 119 -2.51 -3.93 1.16
N GLY A 120 -3.17 -5.05 0.87
CA GLY A 120 -4.39 -5.14 0.09
C GLY A 120 -5.35 -6.17 0.66
N ASN A 121 -6.49 -6.36 0.00
CA ASN A 121 -7.37 -7.49 0.20
C ASN A 121 -6.58 -8.81 0.10
N LEU A 122 -7.00 -9.79 0.90
CA LEU A 122 -6.55 -11.17 0.71
C LEU A 122 -7.48 -11.85 -0.30
N ASP A 123 -7.29 -11.53 -1.58
CA ASP A 123 -8.05 -12.08 -2.70
C ASP A 123 -7.19 -12.17 -3.97
N VAL A 124 -7.81 -12.55 -5.10
CA VAL A 124 -7.14 -12.67 -6.39
C VAL A 124 -6.59 -11.31 -6.86
N GLN A 125 -7.33 -10.22 -6.66
CA GLN A 125 -6.96 -8.90 -7.18
C GLN A 125 -5.81 -8.30 -6.38
N GLY A 126 -5.87 -8.33 -5.05
CA GLY A 126 -4.79 -7.83 -4.19
C GLY A 126 -3.47 -8.59 -4.40
N ILE A 127 -3.53 -9.91 -4.65
CA ILE A 127 -2.32 -10.68 -4.99
C ILE A 127 -1.79 -10.33 -6.39
N LYS A 128 -2.67 -10.11 -7.37
CA LYS A 128 -2.26 -9.65 -8.72
C LYS A 128 -1.58 -8.28 -8.64
N GLU A 129 -2.14 -7.35 -7.86
CA GLU A 129 -1.55 -6.02 -7.65
C GLU A 129 -0.16 -6.11 -7.04
N PHE A 130 -0.02 -6.84 -5.93
CA PHE A 130 1.27 -7.06 -5.29
C PHE A 130 2.32 -7.59 -6.26
N LYS A 131 1.94 -8.55 -7.11
CA LYS A 131 2.83 -9.16 -8.10
C LYS A 131 3.24 -8.16 -9.19
N VAL A 132 2.31 -7.33 -9.64
CA VAL A 132 2.59 -6.25 -10.61
C VAL A 132 3.56 -5.23 -10.02
N LEU A 133 3.31 -4.78 -8.78
CA LEU A 133 4.20 -3.86 -8.07
C LEU A 133 5.60 -4.47 -7.88
N GLN A 134 5.69 -5.75 -7.55
CA GLN A 134 6.96 -6.46 -7.36
C GLN A 134 7.82 -6.56 -8.62
N GLN A 135 7.21 -6.55 -9.81
CA GLN A 135 7.94 -6.57 -11.08
C GLN A 135 8.66 -5.25 -11.38
N GLN A 136 8.27 -4.16 -10.69
CA GLN A 136 8.87 -2.85 -10.88
C GLN A 136 10.24 -2.79 -10.21
N GLN A 137 11.28 -2.44 -10.96
CA GLN A 137 12.66 -2.40 -10.46
C GLN A 137 12.81 -1.49 -9.23
N ALA A 138 12.06 -0.39 -9.21
CA ALA A 138 12.00 0.57 -8.10
C ALA A 138 11.39 0.00 -6.81
N LEU A 139 10.64 -1.10 -6.88
CA LEU A 139 9.96 -1.77 -5.76
C LEU A 139 10.43 -3.22 -5.57
N LYS A 140 11.63 -3.57 -6.06
CA LYS A 140 12.12 -4.97 -6.05
C LYS A 140 12.15 -5.65 -4.67
N ASN A 141 12.18 -4.87 -3.58
CA ASN A 141 12.18 -5.35 -2.20
C ASN A 141 10.80 -5.27 -1.53
N ILE A 142 9.73 -4.97 -2.26
CA ILE A 142 8.37 -4.93 -1.72
C ILE A 142 7.97 -6.29 -1.12
N ARG A 143 7.32 -6.25 0.04
CA ARG A 143 6.82 -7.43 0.75
C ARG A 143 5.40 -7.20 1.27
N PRO A 144 4.57 -8.24 1.42
CA PRO A 144 3.31 -8.12 2.12
C PRO A 144 3.55 -7.65 3.56
N TRP A 145 2.65 -6.86 4.10
CA TRP A 145 2.68 -6.46 5.49
C TRP A 145 2.14 -7.60 6.38
N ILE A 146 3.04 -8.52 6.73
CA ILE A 146 2.72 -9.80 7.39
C ILE A 146 1.76 -9.64 8.57
N SER A 147 2.09 -8.76 9.53
CA SER A 147 1.29 -8.58 10.74
C SER A 147 -0.15 -8.13 10.45
N MET A 148 -0.36 -7.32 9.40
CA MET A 148 -1.71 -6.86 9.05
C MET A 148 -2.54 -7.96 8.39
N TYR A 149 -1.91 -8.78 7.54
CA TYR A 149 -2.57 -9.97 6.97
C TYR A 149 -2.92 -11.01 8.04
N GLU A 150 -2.07 -11.19 9.05
CA GLU A 150 -2.37 -12.05 10.21
C GLU A 150 -3.63 -11.55 10.96
N ILE A 151 -3.70 -10.26 11.27
CA ILE A 151 -4.88 -9.66 11.91
C ILE A 151 -6.13 -9.81 11.04
N MET A 152 -6.02 -9.62 9.71
CA MET A 152 -7.13 -9.84 8.78
C MET A 152 -7.64 -11.29 8.84
N ILE A 153 -6.73 -12.27 8.82
CA ILE A 153 -7.06 -13.69 8.88
C ILE A 153 -7.72 -14.04 10.22
N GLU A 154 -7.18 -13.58 11.34
CA GLU A 154 -7.74 -13.82 12.66
C GLU A 154 -9.15 -13.25 12.78
N ARG A 155 -9.35 -12.00 12.37
CA ARG A 155 -10.67 -11.36 12.46
C ARG A 155 -11.71 -11.99 11.55
N SER A 156 -11.30 -12.51 10.39
CA SER A 156 -12.23 -13.15 9.45
C SER A 156 -12.94 -14.37 10.05
N GLN A 157 -12.37 -14.96 11.10
CA GLN A 157 -12.97 -16.08 11.82
C GLN A 157 -14.21 -15.66 12.63
N TYR A 158 -14.27 -14.39 13.04
CA TYR A 158 -15.30 -13.83 13.91
C TYR A 158 -16.27 -12.89 13.16
N ASP A 159 -15.77 -12.16 12.16
CA ASP A 159 -16.56 -11.22 11.34
C ASP A 159 -16.71 -11.75 9.91
N LYS A 160 -17.71 -12.62 9.74
CA LYS A 160 -17.99 -13.29 8.46
C LYS A 160 -18.52 -12.35 7.39
N GLU A 161 -19.01 -11.16 7.74
CA GLU A 161 -19.57 -10.21 6.77
C GLU A 161 -18.50 -9.54 5.90
N LYS A 162 -17.24 -9.56 6.35
CA LYS A 162 -16.08 -9.06 5.57
C LYS A 162 -15.34 -10.15 4.80
N SER A 163 -15.79 -11.40 4.92
CA SER A 163 -15.39 -12.50 4.05
C SER A 163 -16.35 -12.58 2.87
N PHE A 164 -15.82 -12.82 1.66
CA PHE A 164 -16.64 -12.92 0.46
C PHE A 164 -16.20 -14.11 -0.39
N GLU A 165 -17.09 -14.61 -1.23
CA GLU A 165 -16.76 -15.66 -2.20
C GLU A 165 -15.89 -15.09 -3.31
N LEU A 166 -14.81 -15.78 -3.65
CA LEU A 166 -13.95 -15.39 -4.75
C LEU A 166 -14.70 -15.54 -6.08
N LYS A 167 -14.65 -14.48 -6.89
CA LYS A 167 -15.24 -14.48 -8.25
C LYS A 167 -14.41 -15.26 -9.27
N GLU A 168 -13.13 -15.48 -8.95
CA GLU A 168 -12.16 -16.14 -9.81
C GLU A 168 -11.29 -17.08 -8.97
N ASP A 169 -10.79 -18.15 -9.60
CA ASP A 169 -9.82 -19.04 -8.97
C ASP A 169 -8.41 -18.45 -9.07
N ILE A 170 -7.65 -18.49 -7.97
CA ILE A 170 -6.23 -18.15 -7.99
C ILE A 170 -5.39 -19.33 -8.45
N SER A 171 -4.37 -19.08 -9.28
CA SER A 171 -3.44 -20.13 -9.68
C SER A 171 -2.57 -20.59 -8.51
N SER A 172 -2.21 -21.88 -8.50
CA SER A 172 -1.37 -22.46 -7.44
C SER A 172 0.00 -21.78 -7.32
N SER A 173 0.59 -21.40 -8.46
CA SER A 173 1.88 -20.73 -8.52
C SER A 173 1.81 -19.35 -7.88
N GLU A 174 0.80 -18.54 -8.22
CA GLU A 174 0.65 -17.19 -7.68
C GLU A 174 0.41 -17.20 -6.18
N LEU A 175 -0.45 -18.10 -5.72
CA LEU A 175 -0.71 -18.25 -4.30
C LEU A 175 0.52 -18.73 -3.54
N ASN A 176 1.32 -19.63 -4.12
CA ASN A 176 2.57 -20.08 -3.51
C ASN A 176 3.62 -18.96 -3.46
N ASP A 177 3.74 -18.17 -4.54
CA ASP A 177 4.67 -17.05 -4.62
C ASP A 177 4.32 -15.95 -3.60
N PHE A 178 3.04 -15.68 -3.38
CA PHE A 178 2.59 -14.77 -2.33
C PHE A 178 2.77 -15.37 -0.93
N SER A 179 2.45 -16.65 -0.76
CA SER A 179 2.50 -17.29 0.57
C SER A 179 3.92 -17.49 1.11
N LYS A 180 4.97 -17.39 0.27
CA LYS A 180 6.37 -17.58 0.69
C LYS A 180 6.89 -16.51 1.66
N TYR A 181 6.20 -15.37 1.75
CA TYR A 181 6.55 -14.29 2.68
C TYR A 181 6.11 -14.54 4.11
N PHE A 182 5.27 -15.55 4.33
CA PHE A 182 4.63 -15.83 5.61
C PHE A 182 5.20 -17.09 6.23
N ASP A 183 5.12 -17.16 7.56
CA ASP A 183 5.45 -18.38 8.28
C ASP A 183 4.55 -19.55 7.84
N PRO A 184 5.02 -20.81 7.92
CA PRO A 184 4.31 -21.96 7.36
C PRO A 184 2.86 -22.11 7.83
N GLU A 185 2.58 -21.75 9.09
CA GLU A 185 1.22 -21.79 9.63
C GLU A 185 0.29 -20.78 8.94
N VAL A 186 0.74 -19.52 8.81
CA VAL A 186 -0.02 -18.45 8.18
C VAL A 186 -0.17 -18.70 6.68
N ALA A 187 0.90 -19.15 6.02
CA ALA A 187 0.87 -19.57 4.63
C ALA A 187 -0.18 -20.67 4.37
N ASN A 188 -0.28 -21.66 5.26
CA ASN A 188 -1.30 -22.71 5.16
C ASN A 188 -2.71 -22.18 5.36
N LYS A 189 -2.92 -21.24 6.30
CA LYS A 189 -4.21 -20.56 6.48
C LYS A 189 -4.61 -19.80 5.23
N ILE A 190 -3.71 -18.99 4.65
CA ILE A 190 -3.94 -18.27 3.39
C ILE A 190 -4.34 -19.23 2.27
N LYS A 191 -3.57 -20.31 2.08
CA LYS A 191 -3.84 -21.31 1.04
C LYS A 191 -5.19 -21.99 1.22
N LYS A 192 -5.53 -22.36 2.45
CA LYS A 192 -6.83 -22.95 2.77
C LYS A 192 -7.96 -21.96 2.44
N THR A 193 -7.88 -20.74 2.96
CA THR A 193 -8.91 -19.71 2.75
C THR A 193 -9.16 -19.46 1.27
N MET A 194 -8.11 -19.23 0.48
CA MET A 194 -8.26 -18.82 -0.91
C MET A 194 -8.53 -19.99 -1.87
N LYS A 195 -7.97 -21.17 -1.61
CA LYS A 195 -8.01 -22.28 -2.58
C LYS A 195 -9.00 -23.38 -2.22
N ILE A 196 -9.18 -23.66 -0.94
CA ILE A 196 -10.09 -24.72 -0.46
C ILE A 196 -11.45 -24.11 -0.17
N ASP A 197 -11.47 -23.05 0.65
CA ASP A 197 -12.70 -22.41 1.07
C ASP A 197 -13.24 -21.43 0.02
N LYS A 198 -12.42 -21.11 -1.00
CA LYS A 198 -12.71 -20.14 -2.09
C LYS A 198 -13.21 -18.79 -1.57
N LYS A 199 -12.58 -18.30 -0.50
CA LYS A 199 -12.93 -17.04 0.16
C LYS A 199 -11.83 -16.00 0.00
N GLY A 200 -12.27 -14.75 -0.16
CA GLY A 200 -11.46 -13.55 0.02
C GLY A 200 -11.76 -12.91 1.36
N ILE A 201 -10.76 -12.21 1.91
CA ILE A 201 -10.93 -11.40 3.14
C ILE A 201 -10.70 -9.95 2.78
N SER A 202 -11.71 -9.12 3.04
CA SER A 202 -11.59 -7.70 2.77
C SER A 202 -10.72 -7.02 3.81
N GLU A 203 -9.82 -6.17 3.35
CA GLU A 203 -9.02 -5.29 4.22
C GLU A 203 -9.87 -4.35 5.08
N LYS A 204 -11.14 -4.12 4.72
CA LYS A 204 -12.13 -3.37 5.53
C LYS A 204 -12.46 -4.01 6.88
N ILE A 205 -11.98 -5.23 7.13
CA ILE A 205 -12.06 -5.87 8.45
C ILE A 205 -11.10 -5.24 9.47
N LEU A 206 -10.08 -4.53 8.98
CA LEU A 206 -9.14 -3.79 9.79
C LEU A 206 -9.77 -2.51 10.33
N LYS A 207 -9.40 -2.17 11.56
CA LYS A 207 -9.81 -0.99 12.31
C LYS A 207 -8.58 -0.16 12.63
N LEU A 208 -8.79 1.11 12.97
CA LEU A 208 -7.70 2.05 13.24
C LEU A 208 -6.75 1.61 14.37
N ASP A 209 -7.28 0.89 15.37
CA ASP A 209 -6.49 0.38 16.49
C ASP A 209 -5.50 -0.73 16.07
N ASP A 210 -5.77 -1.42 14.95
CA ASP A 210 -4.85 -2.46 14.42
C ASP A 210 -3.55 -1.88 13.85
N PHE A 211 -3.52 -0.56 13.68
CA PHE A 211 -2.38 0.21 13.19
C PHE A 211 -1.59 0.87 14.33
N ALA A 212 -1.84 0.52 15.61
CA ALA A 212 -1.26 1.17 16.80
C ALA A 212 0.09 0.58 17.22
#